data_AF-A0A818UHR2-F1
#
_entry.id   AF-A0A818UHR2-F1
#
_cell.length_a   1.000
_cell.length_b   1.000
_cell.length_c   1.000
_cell.angle_alpha   90.00
_cell.angle_beta   90.00
_cell.angle_gamma   90.00
#
_symmetry.space_group_name_H-M   'P 1'
#
loop_
_entity.id
_entity.type
_entity.pdbx_description
1 polymer ?
#
loop_
_entity_poly.entity_id
_entity_poly.type
_entity_poly.pdbx_seq_one_letter_code
_entity_poly.pdbx_strand_id
1 'polypeptide(L)'
;MIWVSANIIIPCFAAGTLGPAVFELDLNNSFVTIIIFNLLGTLPIAGMACFGPASGLRTMVFSRYSWGYYGASIMSIVNVMSAIGWAAVNSITGAQTLRVVFNDSFPITVGIIIIAIITMIISFIGYKWIHIYERYSWIPVFIGYCILAGVGAKYFTNSEMVISINNEEV
;
A
#
# COMPACT_ATOMS: atom_id res chain seq x y z
N MET A 1 4.85 -15.36 -3.84
CA MET A 1 5.85 -14.53 -3.15
C MET A 1 5.69 -13.05 -3.49
N ILE A 2 5.71 -12.64 -4.77
CA ILE A 2 5.57 -11.21 -5.17
C ILE A 2 4.30 -10.54 -4.64
N TRP A 3 3.16 -11.24 -4.58
CA TRP A 3 1.88 -10.65 -4.18
C TRP A 3 1.81 -10.27 -2.69
N VAL A 4 2.39 -11.09 -1.81
CA VAL A 4 2.48 -10.78 -0.38
C VAL A 4 3.47 -9.64 -0.15
N SER A 5 4.61 -9.64 -0.86
CA SER A 5 5.59 -8.57 -0.80
C SER A 5 5.05 -7.22 -1.31
N ALA A 6 4.18 -7.23 -2.32
CA ALA A 6 3.58 -6.01 -2.89
C ALA A 6 2.54 -5.35 -1.96
N ASN A 7 1.88 -6.13 -1.09
CA ASN A 7 0.89 -5.61 -0.16
C ASN A 7 1.50 -5.18 1.19
N ILE A 8 2.67 -5.73 1.54
CA ILE A 8 3.42 -5.35 2.75
C ILE A 8 4.20 -4.05 2.45
N ILE A 9 3.46 -2.95 2.36
CA ILE A 9 4.03 -1.62 2.13
C ILE A 9 3.38 -0.61 3.06
N ILE A 10 4.18 0.33 3.56
CA ILE A 10 3.81 1.30 4.61
C ILE A 10 2.53 2.11 4.29
N PRO A 11 2.27 2.59 3.05
CA PRO A 11 1.04 3.34 2.78
C PRO A 11 -0.23 2.48 2.89
N CYS A 12 -0.13 1.15 2.68
CA CYS A 12 -1.26 0.25 2.90
C CYS A 12 -1.62 0.17 4.38
N PHE A 13 -0.61 0.17 5.25
CA PHE A 13 -0.82 0.25 6.69
C PHE A 13 -1.39 1.61 7.12
N ALA A 14 -0.87 2.71 6.59
CA ALA A 14 -1.44 4.03 6.85
C ALA A 14 -2.91 4.12 6.42
N ALA A 15 -3.28 3.51 5.28
CA ALA A 15 -4.67 3.43 4.86
C ALA A 15 -5.54 2.58 5.82
N GLY A 16 -5.00 1.48 6.36
CA GLY A 16 -5.70 0.63 7.33
C GLY A 16 -5.89 1.28 8.70
N THR A 17 -4.90 2.04 9.19
CA THR A 17 -5.00 2.75 10.47
C THR A 17 -5.90 3.98 10.43
N LEU A 18 -6.16 4.54 9.24
CA LEU A 18 -7.12 5.63 9.07
C LEU A 18 -8.56 5.20 9.43
N GLY A 19 -8.90 3.91 9.32
CA GLY A 19 -10.20 3.39 9.75
C GLY A 19 -10.47 3.68 11.23
N PRO A 20 -9.69 3.11 12.17
CA PRO A 20 -9.85 3.38 13.59
C PRO A 20 -9.55 4.84 13.99
N ALA A 21 -8.59 5.49 13.32
CA ALA A 21 -8.12 6.82 13.73
C ALA A 21 -9.05 7.98 13.31
N VAL A 22 -9.84 7.83 12.25
CA VAL A 22 -10.71 8.90 11.72
C VAL A 22 -12.19 8.54 11.85
N PHE A 23 -12.56 7.26 11.79
CA PHE A 23 -13.95 6.82 11.84
C PHE A 23 -14.39 6.29 13.22
N GLU A 24 -13.51 6.35 14.24
CA GLU A 24 -13.78 5.94 15.63
C GLU A 24 -14.41 4.54 15.80
N LEU A 25 -14.22 3.66 14.81
CA LEU A 25 -14.76 2.31 14.83
C LEU A 25 -13.90 1.40 15.72
N ASP A 26 -14.58 0.54 16.49
CA ASP A 26 -13.92 -0.56 17.19
C ASP A 26 -13.00 -1.35 16.25
N LEU A 27 -11.86 -1.79 16.75
CA LEU A 27 -10.82 -2.44 15.93
C LEU A 27 -11.31 -3.72 15.29
N ASN A 28 -12.19 -4.45 15.98
CA ASN A 28 -12.75 -5.68 15.47
C ASN A 28 -13.66 -5.37 14.26
N ASN A 29 -14.47 -4.32 14.36
CA ASN A 29 -15.33 -3.85 13.27
C ASN A 29 -14.50 -3.28 12.10
N SER A 30 -13.42 -2.55 12.40
CA SER A 30 -12.48 -2.05 11.38
C SER A 30 -11.79 -3.19 10.64
N PHE A 31 -11.33 -4.22 11.36
CA PHE A 31 -10.67 -5.38 10.77
C PHE A 31 -11.60 -6.19 9.86
N VAL A 32 -12.83 -6.45 10.30
CA VAL A 32 -13.83 -7.15 9.49
C VAL A 32 -14.18 -6.35 8.24
N THR A 33 -14.35 -5.03 8.36
CA THR A 33 -14.62 -4.16 7.22
C THR A 33 -13.49 -4.18 6.21
N ILE A 34 -12.23 -4.08 6.65
CA ILE A 34 -11.05 -4.16 5.78
C ILE A 34 -11.03 -5.49 5.01
N ILE A 35 -11.30 -6.62 5.68
CA ILE A 35 -11.33 -7.94 5.02
C ILE A 35 -12.44 -8.01 3.97
N ILE A 36 -13.66 -7.58 4.31
CA ILE A 36 -14.81 -7.63 3.40
C ILE A 36 -14.55 -6.77 2.17
N PHE A 37 -14.09 -5.53 2.33
CA PHE A 37 -13.79 -4.63 1.21
C PHE A 37 -12.58 -5.11 0.41
N ASN A 38 -11.57 -5.70 1.05
CA ASN A 38 -10.44 -6.29 0.34
C ASN A 38 -10.89 -7.48 -0.52
N LEU A 39 -11.75 -8.35 0.02
CA LEU A 39 -12.30 -9.49 -0.73
C LEU A 39 -13.18 -9.01 -1.90
N LEU A 40 -14.09 -8.08 -1.65
CA LEU A 40 -14.94 -7.49 -2.68
C LEU A 40 -14.14 -6.76 -3.76
N GLY A 41 -13.09 -6.03 -3.38
CA GLY A 41 -12.22 -5.31 -4.32
C GLY A 41 -11.30 -6.24 -5.13
N THR A 42 -10.83 -7.32 -4.53
CA THR A 42 -9.94 -8.29 -5.21
C THR A 42 -10.70 -9.26 -6.11
N LEU A 43 -11.96 -9.56 -5.85
CA LEU A 43 -12.80 -10.43 -6.70
C LEU A 43 -12.85 -10.02 -8.19
N PRO A 44 -13.21 -8.77 -8.58
CA PRO A 44 -13.23 -8.38 -9.99
C PRO A 44 -11.83 -8.38 -10.60
N ILE A 45 -10.80 -8.06 -9.82
CA ILE A 45 -9.40 -8.05 -10.25
C ILE A 45 -8.91 -9.48 -10.48
N ALA A 46 -9.29 -10.43 -9.62
CA ALA A 46 -8.99 -11.85 -9.77
C ALA A 46 -9.70 -12.45 -10.98
N GLY A 47 -10.96 -12.07 -11.22
CA GLY A 47 -11.69 -12.43 -12.45
C GLY A 47 -10.97 -11.92 -13.70
N MET A 48 -10.51 -10.66 -13.68
CA MET A 48 -9.70 -10.10 -14.77
C MET A 48 -8.32 -10.76 -14.90
N ALA A 49 -7.71 -11.19 -13.79
CA ALA A 49 -6.42 -11.87 -13.78
C ALA A 49 -6.50 -13.27 -14.42
N CYS A 50 -7.62 -13.98 -14.31
CA CYS A 50 -7.83 -15.27 -14.98
C CYS A 50 -7.84 -15.16 -16.53
N PHE A 51 -8.17 -14.00 -17.09
CA PHE A 51 -8.07 -13.78 -18.53
C PHE A 51 -6.62 -13.60 -19.03
N GLY A 52 -5.67 -13.32 -18.14
CA GLY A 52 -4.24 -13.19 -18.47
C GLY A 52 -3.58 -14.49 -18.96
N PRO A 53 -3.64 -15.61 -18.21
CA PRO A 53 -3.09 -16.90 -18.64
C PRO A 53 -3.76 -17.47 -19.88
N ALA A 54 -5.06 -17.25 -20.04
CA ALA A 54 -5.84 -17.77 -21.17
C ALA A 54 -5.55 -17.01 -22.48
N SER A 55 -5.29 -15.71 -22.41
CA SER A 55 -5.01 -14.88 -23.59
C SER A 55 -3.53 -14.79 -23.93
N GLY A 56 -2.61 -15.02 -22.98
CA GLY A 56 -1.16 -14.95 -23.20
C GLY A 56 -0.63 -13.56 -23.55
N LEU A 57 -1.49 -12.54 -23.60
CA LEU A 57 -1.16 -11.17 -23.91
C LEU A 57 -1.10 -10.32 -22.63
N ARG A 58 -0.24 -9.30 -22.61
CA ARG A 58 -0.17 -8.33 -21.51
C ARG A 58 -1.56 -7.67 -21.36
N THR A 59 -1.99 -7.42 -20.12
CA THR A 59 -3.28 -6.78 -19.78
C THR A 59 -3.52 -5.46 -20.53
N MET A 60 -2.45 -4.72 -20.86
CA MET A 60 -2.53 -3.52 -21.70
C MET A 60 -2.88 -3.79 -23.17
N VAL A 61 -2.54 -4.96 -23.71
CA VAL A 61 -2.92 -5.35 -25.08
C VAL A 61 -4.32 -5.94 -25.11
N PHE A 62 -4.79 -6.54 -24.00
CA PHE A 62 -6.17 -6.98 -23.87
C PHE A 62 -7.18 -5.81 -23.97
N SER A 63 -6.83 -4.61 -23.49
CA SER A 63 -7.69 -3.43 -23.65
C SER A 63 -7.88 -3.01 -25.13
N ARG A 64 -6.92 -3.32 -26.01
CA ARG A 64 -7.04 -3.12 -27.47
C ARG A 64 -8.10 -4.00 -28.09
N TYR A 65 -8.31 -5.20 -27.57
CA TYR A 65 -9.32 -6.13 -28.08
C TYR A 65 -10.74 -5.77 -27.63
N SER A 66 -10.90 -5.16 -26.44
CA SER A 66 -12.24 -4.79 -25.92
C SER A 66 -12.73 -3.41 -26.37
N TRP A 67 -11.83 -2.43 -26.54
CA TRP A 67 -12.19 -1.01 -26.74
C TRP A 67 -11.68 -0.39 -28.06
N GLY A 68 -11.02 -1.16 -28.92
CA GLY A 68 -10.42 -0.68 -30.17
C GLY A 68 -9.18 0.20 -29.97
N TYR A 69 -8.68 0.81 -31.05
CA TYR A 69 -7.43 1.59 -31.04
C TYR A 69 -7.51 2.86 -30.18
N TYR A 70 -8.62 3.59 -30.27
CA TYR A 70 -8.81 4.83 -29.52
C TYR A 70 -9.04 4.60 -28.02
N GLY A 71 -9.87 3.62 -27.64
CA GLY A 71 -10.16 3.35 -26.23
C GLY A 71 -8.98 2.72 -25.48
N ALA A 72 -8.16 1.91 -26.16
CA ALA A 72 -6.95 1.37 -25.54
C ALA A 72 -5.88 2.43 -25.24
N SER A 73 -5.80 3.49 -26.05
CA SER A 73 -4.88 4.60 -25.81
C SER A 73 -5.24 5.34 -24.51
N ILE A 74 -6.54 5.59 -24.28
CA ILE A 74 -7.04 6.18 -23.03
C ILE A 74 -6.71 5.30 -21.82
N MET A 75 -6.97 4.00 -21.89
CA MET A 75 -6.70 3.09 -20.77
C MET A 75 -5.20 2.99 -20.44
N SER A 76 -4.34 3.09 -21.46
CA SER A 76 -2.88 3.14 -21.26
C SER A 76 -2.46 4.40 -20.50
N ILE A 77 -3.01 5.56 -20.87
CA ILE A 77 -2.73 6.84 -20.19
C ILE A 77 -3.15 6.78 -18.72
N VAL A 78 -4.35 6.28 -18.44
CA VAL A 78 -4.85 6.12 -17.06
C VAL A 78 -3.94 5.18 -16.25
N ASN A 79 -3.51 4.06 -16.83
CA ASN A 79 -2.59 3.14 -16.16
C ASN A 79 -1.25 3.80 -15.81
N VAL A 80 -0.68 4.59 -16.73
CA VAL A 80 0.56 5.35 -16.46
C VAL A 80 0.34 6.38 -15.36
N MET A 81 -0.80 7.09 -15.36
CA MET A 81 -1.15 8.03 -14.31
C MET A 81 -1.28 7.36 -12.95
N SER A 82 -1.93 6.20 -12.87
CA SER A 82 -2.02 5.40 -11.64
C SER A 82 -0.65 4.94 -11.16
N ALA A 83 0.24 4.53 -12.07
CA ALA A 83 1.60 4.15 -11.73
C ALA A 83 2.41 5.32 -11.15
N ILE A 84 2.28 6.53 -11.74
CA ILE A 84 2.90 7.75 -11.22
C ILE A 84 2.35 8.09 -9.83
N GLY A 85 1.02 8.00 -9.65
CA GLY A 85 0.38 8.22 -8.35
C GLY A 85 0.92 7.27 -7.27
N TRP A 86 1.02 5.98 -7.61
CA TRP A 86 1.58 4.98 -6.70
C TRP A 86 3.07 5.25 -6.38
N ALA A 87 3.87 5.66 -7.36
CA ALA A 87 5.26 6.04 -7.14
C ALA A 87 5.41 7.27 -6.22
N ALA A 88 4.51 8.25 -6.35
CA ALA A 88 4.48 9.43 -5.50
C ALA A 88 4.14 9.07 -4.04
N VAL A 89 3.11 8.26 -3.81
CA VAL A 89 2.72 7.81 -2.46
C VAL A 89 3.86 7.07 -1.77
N ASN A 90 4.56 6.18 -2.48
CA ASN A 90 5.71 5.46 -1.93
C ASN A 90 6.88 6.41 -1.59
N SER A 91 7.16 7.39 -2.44
CA SER A 91 8.23 8.37 -2.19
C SER A 91 7.94 9.24 -0.96
N ILE A 92 6.69 9.68 -0.80
CA ILE A 92 6.25 10.48 0.36
C ILE A 92 6.37 9.65 1.65
N THR A 93 5.88 8.41 1.61
CA THR A 93 5.90 7.52 2.78
C THR A 93 7.33 7.14 3.17
N GLY A 94 8.22 6.94 2.17
CA GLY A 94 9.64 6.77 2.40
C GLY A 94 10.27 7.98 3.08
N ALA A 95 9.90 9.19 2.68
CA ALA A 95 10.44 10.43 3.26
C ALA A 95 9.99 10.63 4.71
N GLN A 96 8.73 10.29 5.01
CA GLN A 96 8.21 10.28 6.37
C GLN A 96 8.97 9.28 7.25
N THR A 97 9.24 8.09 6.73
CA THR A 97 10.01 7.06 7.45
C THR A 97 11.43 7.54 7.74
N LEU A 98 12.10 8.16 6.75
CA LEU A 98 13.44 8.70 6.91
C LEU A 98 13.49 9.81 7.97
N ARG A 99 12.48 10.69 8.01
CA ARG A 99 12.37 11.75 9.01
C ARG A 99 12.28 11.21 10.45
N VAL A 100 11.54 10.13 10.66
CA VAL A 100 11.41 9.49 11.97
C VAL A 100 12.74 8.89 12.43
N VAL A 101 13.51 8.28 11.53
CA VAL A 101 14.83 7.70 11.85
C VAL A 101 15.83 8.78 12.28
N PHE A 102 15.75 9.99 11.72
CA PHE A 102 16.66 11.10 12.01
C PHE A 102 16.16 12.07 13.11
N ASN A 103 15.23 11.64 13.98
CA ASN A 103 14.73 12.44 15.12
C ASN A 103 14.35 13.89 14.72
N ASP A 104 13.54 14.04 13.67
CA ASP A 104 12.92 15.31 13.29
C ASP A 104 13.85 16.47 12.90
N SER A 105 15.17 16.25 12.80
CA SER A 105 16.12 17.32 12.48
C SER A 105 16.05 17.83 11.03
N PHE A 106 15.28 17.17 10.16
CA PHE A 106 15.19 17.50 8.72
C PHE A 106 13.77 17.83 8.25
N PRO A 107 13.59 18.88 7.41
CA PRO A 107 12.31 19.17 6.79
C PRO A 107 11.89 18.07 5.83
N ILE A 108 10.60 17.68 5.90
CA ILE A 108 10.01 16.61 5.07
C ILE A 108 10.24 16.84 3.57
N THR A 109 10.21 18.10 3.12
CA THR A 109 10.47 18.50 1.73
C THR A 109 11.82 18.01 1.23
N VAL A 110 12.87 18.12 2.06
CA VAL A 110 14.22 17.71 1.68
C VAL A 110 14.31 16.19 1.60
N GLY A 111 13.63 15.49 2.52
CA GLY A 111 13.53 14.02 2.49
C GLY A 111 12.88 13.49 1.22
N ILE A 112 11.82 14.13 0.73
CA ILE A 112 11.13 13.75 -0.51
C ILE A 112 12.07 13.90 -1.71
N ILE A 113 12.79 15.03 -1.80
CA ILE A 113 13.72 15.30 -2.91
C ILE A 113 14.87 14.28 -2.93
N ILE A 114 15.46 13.97 -1.77
CA ILE A 114 16.54 13.00 -1.67
C ILE A 114 16.07 11.61 -2.13
N ILE A 115 14.90 11.16 -1.67
CA ILE A 115 14.35 9.86 -2.05
C ILE A 115 13.99 9.82 -3.53
N ALA A 116 13.42 10.89 -4.08
CA ALA A 116 13.15 10.99 -5.52
C ALA A 116 14.42 10.91 -6.37
N ILE A 117 15.52 11.53 -5.94
CA ILE A 117 16.82 11.44 -6.64
C ILE A 117 17.38 10.02 -6.55
N ILE A 118 17.32 9.39 -5.38
CA ILE A 118 17.79 8.01 -5.19
C ILE A 118 17.00 7.04 -6.06
N THR A 119 15.65 7.10 -6.05
CA THR A 119 14.80 6.22 -6.87
C THR A 119 15.01 6.45 -8.37
N MET A 120 15.29 7.69 -8.78
CA MET A 120 15.66 8.02 -10.16
C MET A 120 16.99 7.37 -10.55
N ILE A 121 18.03 7.46 -9.71
CA ILE A 121 19.34 6.84 -9.95
C ILE A 121 19.22 5.31 -10.03
N ILE A 122 18.48 4.70 -9.10
CA ILE A 122 18.24 3.25 -9.10
C ILE A 122 17.51 2.81 -10.39
N SER A 123 16.59 3.62 -10.93
CA SER A 123 15.90 3.29 -12.18
C SER A 123 16.84 3.18 -13.39
N PHE A 124 17.99 3.86 -13.38
CA PHE A 124 19.01 3.73 -14.43
C PHE A 124 19.92 2.51 -14.22
N ILE A 125 20.05 2.02 -12.99
CA ILE A 125 20.87 0.86 -12.61
C ILE A 125 20.03 -0.43 -12.81
N GLY A 126 19.87 -0.81 -14.09
CA GLY A 126 19.52 -2.15 -14.59
C GLY A 126 18.55 -3.04 -13.79
N TYR A 127 17.42 -3.39 -14.43
CA TYR A 127 16.35 -4.28 -13.95
C TYR A 127 16.77 -5.55 -13.19
N LYS A 128 17.95 -6.12 -13.49
CA LYS A 128 18.42 -7.38 -12.92
C LYS A 128 18.74 -7.27 -11.42
N TRP A 129 19.25 -6.13 -10.96
CA TRP A 129 19.62 -5.92 -9.55
C TRP A 129 18.41 -5.58 -8.68
N ILE A 130 17.50 -4.75 -9.21
CA ILE A 130 16.20 -4.46 -8.58
C ILE A 130 15.43 -5.75 -8.33
N HIS A 131 15.39 -6.67 -9.29
CA HIS A 131 14.59 -7.88 -9.14
C HIS A 131 15.12 -8.82 -8.04
N ILE A 132 16.44 -8.84 -7.80
CA ILE A 132 17.04 -9.55 -6.67
C ILE A 132 16.72 -8.82 -5.35
N TYR A 133 16.82 -7.49 -5.32
CA TYR A 133 16.53 -6.69 -4.13
C TYR A 133 15.06 -6.81 -3.69
N GLU A 134 14.12 -6.73 -4.63
CA GLU A 134 12.68 -6.89 -4.37
C GLU A 134 12.35 -8.26 -3.76
N ARG A 135 13.10 -9.31 -4.10
CA ARG A 135 12.90 -10.65 -3.51
C ARG A 135 13.23 -10.69 -2.01
N TYR A 136 14.10 -9.80 -1.52
CA TYR A 136 14.51 -9.75 -0.10
C TYR A 136 13.84 -8.61 0.69
N SER A 137 13.28 -7.62 0.01
CA SER A 137 12.67 -6.42 0.62
C SER A 137 11.50 -6.72 1.58
N TRP A 138 10.79 -7.85 1.40
CA TRP A 138 9.64 -8.19 2.25
C TRP A 138 10.00 -8.57 3.69
N ILE A 139 11.20 -9.12 3.93
CA ILE A 139 11.62 -9.63 5.25
C ILE A 139 11.69 -8.50 6.29
N PRO A 140 12.42 -7.39 6.06
CA PRO A 140 12.50 -6.32 7.06
C PRO A 140 11.16 -5.64 7.32
N VAL A 141 10.32 -5.48 6.28
CA VAL A 141 9.00 -4.85 6.45
C VAL A 141 8.06 -5.76 7.24
N PHE A 142 8.11 -7.08 7.01
CA PHE A 142 7.34 -8.05 7.78
C PHE A 142 7.73 -8.03 9.27
N ILE A 143 9.03 -8.00 9.57
CA ILE A 143 9.53 -7.89 10.94
C ILE A 143 9.05 -6.58 11.59
N GLY A 144 9.09 -5.47 10.85
CA GLY A 144 8.57 -4.17 11.30
C GLY A 144 7.09 -4.23 11.68
N TYR A 145 6.26 -4.89 10.86
CA TYR A 145 4.84 -5.09 11.18
C TYR A 145 4.61 -5.98 12.39
N CYS A 146 5.40 -7.04 12.57
CA CYS A 146 5.29 -7.88 13.77
C CYS A 146 5.60 -7.10 15.04
N ILE A 147 6.63 -6.24 15.02
CA ILE A 147 6.96 -5.36 16.16
C ILE A 147 5.83 -4.36 16.40
N LEU A 148 5.31 -3.75 15.33
CA LEU A 148 4.22 -2.79 15.41
C LEU A 148 2.93 -3.42 15.96
N ALA A 149 2.60 -4.64 15.56
CA ALA A 149 1.49 -5.40 16.11
C ALA A 149 1.71 -5.69 17.61
N GLY A 150 2.93 -6.06 18.00
CA GLY A 150 3.29 -6.29 19.40
C GLY A 150 3.20 -5.04 20.29
N VAL A 151 3.60 -3.88 19.77
CA VAL A 151 3.52 -2.59 20.49
C VAL A 151 2.09 -2.03 20.46
N GLY A 152 1.40 -2.16 19.33
CA GLY A 152 0.03 -1.69 19.11
C GLY A 152 -1.01 -2.45 19.94
N ALA A 153 -0.83 -3.77 20.13
CA ALA A 153 -1.73 -4.61 20.94
C ALA A 153 -1.97 -4.05 22.35
N LYS A 154 -0.98 -3.34 22.93
CA LYS A 154 -1.09 -2.74 24.26
C LYS A 154 -2.07 -1.55 24.35
N TYR A 155 -2.30 -0.85 23.23
CA TYR A 155 -3.19 0.31 23.15
C TYR A 155 -4.62 -0.07 22.73
N PHE A 156 -4.81 -1.30 22.25
CA PHE A 156 -6.06 -1.78 21.66
C PHE A 156 -6.99 -2.48 22.65
N THR A 157 -6.48 -2.97 23.79
CA THR A 157 -7.30 -3.55 24.88
C THR A 157 -7.99 -2.49 25.76
N ASN A 158 -7.59 -1.21 25.69
CA ASN A 158 -8.15 -0.16 26.56
C ASN A 158 -9.35 0.60 25.98
N SER A 159 -9.68 0.45 24.68
CA SER A 159 -10.85 1.14 24.09
C SER A 159 -12.19 0.48 24.40
N GLU A 160 -12.21 -0.84 24.66
CA GLU A 160 -13.42 -1.53 25.10
C GLU A 160 -13.87 -1.07 26.51
N MET A 161 -12.96 -0.49 27.31
CA MET A 161 -13.26 0.00 28.66
C MET A 161 -13.72 1.47 28.69
N VAL A 162 -13.89 2.17 27.57
CA VAL A 162 -14.41 3.57 27.60
C VAL A 162 -15.90 3.63 27.22
N ILE A 163 -16.40 2.64 26.47
CA ILE A 163 -17.80 2.61 26.01
C ILE A 163 -18.72 2.01 27.09
N SER A 164 -18.22 1.15 27.99
CA SER A 164 -19.02 0.62 29.11
C SER A 164 -19.22 1.62 30.25
N ILE A 165 -18.27 2.54 30.50
CA ILE A 165 -18.40 3.53 31.59
C ILE A 165 -19.41 4.63 31.25
N ASN A 166 -19.62 4.93 29.97
CA ASN A 166 -20.51 6.02 29.53
C ASN A 166 -21.99 5.60 29.37
N ASN A 167 -22.32 4.33 29.66
CA ASN A 167 -23.70 3.81 29.67
C ASN A 167 -24.20 3.43 31.07
N GLU A 168 -23.39 3.63 32.12
CA GLU A 168 -23.79 3.44 33.53
C GLU A 168 -23.88 4.73 34.34
N GLU A 169 -23.52 5.90 33.79
CA GLU A 169 -23.72 7.19 34.45
C GLU A 169 -24.42 8.23 33.55
N VAL A 170 -25.76 8.26 33.70
CA VAL A 170 -26.65 9.44 33.56
C VAL A 170 -26.93 10.00 32.16
#